data_AF-A0A4P8PJB8-F1
#
_entry.id   AF-A0A4P8PJB8-F1
#
_cell.length_a   1.000
_cell.length_b   1.000
_cell.length_c   1.000
_cell.angle_alpha   90.00
_cell.angle_beta   90.00
_cell.angle_gamma   90.00
#
_symmetry.space_group_name_H-M   'P 1'
#
loop_
_entity.id
_entity.type
_entity.pdbx_description
1 polymer ?
#
loop_
_entity_poly.entity_id
_entity_poly.type
_entity_poly.pdbx_seq_one_letter_code
_entity_poly.pdbx_strand_id
1 'polypeptide(L)' 'MPAVILRRTTTCTGGRYVYTEDYVTIPVGCTCVPQVHEKEAEGVNSSIDKQGVKLLVES' A
#
# COMPACT_ATOMS: atom_id res chain seq x y z
N MET A 1 -5.68 -5.95 -6.35
CA MET A 1 -7.00 -5.64 -6.93
C MET A 1 -7.56 -4.44 -6.18
N PRO A 2 -7.95 -3.34 -6.86
CA PRO A 2 -8.50 -2.15 -6.21
C PRO A 2 -9.85 -2.46 -5.53
N ALA A 3 -10.27 -1.59 -4.61
CA ALA A 3 -11.56 -1.72 -3.95
C ALA A 3 -12.68 -1.26 -4.90
N VAL A 4 -13.86 -1.88 -4.78
CA VAL A 4 -15.05 -1.52 -5.58
C VAL A 4 -16.03 -0.74 -4.71
N ILE A 5 -16.48 0.41 -5.20
CA ILE A 5 -17.53 1.23 -4.59
C ILE A 5 -18.74 1.28 -5.54
N LEU A 6 -19.92 0.97 -5.03
CA LEU A 6 -21.18 1.18 -5.75
C LEU A 6 -21.67 2.61 -5.55
N ARG A 7 -21.57 3.44 -6.59
CA ARG A 7 -22.04 4.82 -6.57
C ARG A 7 -23.45 4.91 -7.11
N ARG A 8 -24.37 5.44 -6.31
CA ARG A 8 -25.74 5.68 -6.75
C ARG A 8 -25.74 6.77 -7.83
N THR A 9 -26.32 6.47 -8.98
CA THR A 9 -26.55 7.45 -10.03
C THR A 9 -27.65 8.43 -9.63
N THR A 10 -27.75 9.56 -10.33
CA THR A 10 -28.78 10.58 -10.08
C THR A 10 -30.16 10.17 -10.62
N THR A 11 -30.23 9.11 -11.43
CA THR A 11 -31.43 8.61 -12.09
C THR A 11 -31.90 7.28 -11.52
N CYS A 12 -33.20 7.02 -11.60
CA CYS A 12 -33.79 5.73 -11.26
C CYS A 12 -34.37 5.08 -12.52
N THR A 13 -34.20 3.78 -12.67
CA THR A 13 -34.80 3.00 -13.77
C THR A 13 -35.91 2.13 -13.21
N GLY A 14 -37.14 2.32 -13.70
CA GLY A 14 -38.30 1.54 -13.23
C GLY A 14 -38.58 1.68 -11.72
N GLY A 15 -38.30 2.86 -11.15
CA GLY A 15 -38.50 3.13 -9.71
C GLY A 15 -37.44 2.52 -8.79
N ARG A 16 -36.39 1.90 -9.34
CA ARG A 16 -35.27 1.35 -8.57
C ARG A 16 -34.05 2.26 -8.66
N TYR A 17 -33.32 2.37 -7.55
CA TYR A 17 -32.02 3.04 -7.54
C TYR A 17 -31.04 2.28 -8.43
N VAL A 18 -30.31 3.03 -9.26
CA VAL A 18 -29.28 2.49 -10.15
C VAL A 18 -27.92 2.90 -9.63
N TYR A 19 -26.96 1.98 -9.70
CA TYR A 19 -25.60 2.16 -9.20
C TYR A 19 -24.59 1.88 -10.32
N THR A 20 -23.46 2.56 -10.27
CA THR A 20 -22.27 2.28 -11.10
C THR A 20 -21.13 1.80 -10.22
N GLU A 21 -20.26 0.97 -10.77
CA GLU A 21 -19.06 0.49 -10.09
C GLU A 21 -17.89 1.45 -10.32
N ASP A 22 -17.32 1.96 -9.23
CA ASP A 22 -16.11 2.76 -9.22
C ASP A 22 -14.99 1.96 -8.56
N TYR A 23 -13.90 1.71 -9.30
CA TYR A 23 -12.71 1.03 -8.79
C TYR A 23 -11.72 2.05 -8.28
N VAL A 24 -11.42 1.99 -6.98
CA VAL A 24 -10.56 2.96 -6.31
C VAL A 24 -9.39 2.30 -5.58
N THR A 25 -8.24 2.96 -5.62
CA THR A 25 -7.08 2.55 -4.84
C THR A 25 -7.20 3.11 -3.43
N ILE A 26 -7.37 2.24 -2.45
CA ILE A 26 -7.43 2.60 -1.03
C ILE A 26 -6.15 2.08 -0.36
N PRO A 27 -5.32 2.94 0.24
CA PRO A 27 -4.16 2.48 1.01
C PRO A 27 -4.67 1.76 2.26
N VAL A 28 -4.37 0.46 2.37
CA VAL A 28 -4.80 -0.38 3.52
C VAL A 28 -3.71 -0.53 4.59
N GLY A 29 -2.50 -0.07 4.30
CA GLY A 29 -1.35 -0.18 5.16
C GLY A 29 -0.07 0.08 4.39
N CYS A 30 1.04 0.10 5.13
CA CYS A 30 2.38 0.22 4.58
C CYS A 30 3.19 -1.06 4.87
N THR A 31 4.18 -1.32 4.04
CA THR A 31 5.20 -2.34 4.30
C THR A 31 6.57 -1.78 3.93
N CYS A 32 7.61 -2.22 4.63
CA CYS A 32 8.99 -1.90 4.27
C CYS A 32 9.38 -2.72 3.05
N VAL A 33 9.84 -2.05 1.99
CA VAL A 33 10.40 -2.70 0.81
C VAL A 33 11.92 -2.63 0.91
N PRO A 34 12.65 -3.75 0.79
CA PRO A 34 14.11 -3.74 0.79
C PRO A 34 14.64 -2.86 -0.34
N GLN A 35 15.64 -2.03 -0.04
CA GLN A 35 16.41 -1.35 -1.07
C GLN A 35 17.30 -2.41 -1.74
N VAL A 36 16.93 -2.83 -2.95
CA VAL A 36 17.79 -3.69 -3.76
C VAL A 36 18.94 -2.82 -4.24
N HIS A 37 20.05 -2.83 -3.51
CA HIS A 37 21.29 -2.32 -4.04
C HIS A 37 21.68 -3.21 -5.22
N GLU A 38 21.74 -2.64 -6.42
CA GLU A 38 22.16 -3.32 -7.67
C GLU A 38 23.62 -3.85 -7.63
N LYS A 39 24.23 -3.87 -6.44
CA LYS A 39 25.63 -4.17 -6.23
C LYS A 39 25.88 -5.02 -4.99
N GLU A 40 25.09 -6.06 -4.78
CA GLU A 40 25.56 -7.22 -4.00
C GLU A 40 24.87 -8.50 -4.47
N ALA A 41 25.24 -8.93 -5.67
CA ALA A 41 25.13 -10.32 -6.09
C ALA A 41 26.25 -11.13 -5.43
N GLU A 42 26.32 -11.18 -4.11
CA GLU A 42 27.04 -12.23 -3.39
C GLU A 42 26.52 -12.31 -1.96
N GLY A 43 26.05 -13.51 -1.58
CA GLY A 43 25.28 -13.69 -0.36
C GLY A 43 26.06 -13.34 0.89
N VAL A 44 25.41 -12.64 1.82
CA VAL A 44 25.92 -12.51 3.19
C VAL A 44 24.79 -12.77 4.18
N ASN A 45 24.97 -13.88 4.91
CA ASN A 45 24.15 -14.36 6.01
C ASN A 45 23.76 -13.23 6.99
N SER A 46 22.48 -13.12 7.31
CA SER A 46 21.94 -12.17 8.29
C SER A 46 22.12 -12.66 9.74
N SER A 47 23.38 -12.82 10.17
CA SER A 47 23.75 -12.98 11.58
C SER A 47 24.96 -12.10 11.82
N ILE A 48 24.92 -11.23 12.84
CA ILE A 48 25.92 -10.20 13.28
C ILE A 48 25.59 -8.80 12.71
N ASP A 49 25.20 -7.75 13.45
CA ASP A 49 25.22 -7.45 14.88
C ASP A 49 24.08 -6.51 15.29
N LYS A 50 23.51 -6.80 16.45
CA LYS A 50 22.68 -5.90 17.24
C LYS A 50 23.63 -4.95 17.98
N GLN A 51 23.91 -3.75 17.43
CA GLN A 51 24.27 -2.55 18.20
C GLN A 51 24.52 -1.32 17.32
N GLY A 52 23.79 -0.24 17.60
CA GLY A 52 24.37 1.09 17.62
C GLY A 52 24.18 1.98 16.39
N VAL A 53 22.96 2.44 16.13
CA VAL A 53 22.78 3.84 15.69
C VAL A 53 21.59 4.44 16.43
N LYS A 54 21.89 5.06 17.57
CA LYS A 54 21.04 6.05 18.22
C LYS A 54 21.35 7.37 17.52
N LEU A 55 20.48 7.86 16.62
CA LEU A 55 20.59 9.22 16.11
C LEU A 55 19.20 9.87 16.00
N LEU A 56 18.84 10.44 17.15
CA LEU A 56 18.08 11.68 17.39
C LEU A 56 16.80 11.94 16.57
N VAL A 57 15.69 11.90 17.31
CA VAL A 57 14.50 12.74 17.13
C VAL A 57 14.89 14.22 17.21
N GLU A 58 14.55 15.00 16.18
CA GLU A 58 13.97 16.38 16.16
C GLU A 58 14.01 16.86 14.69
N SER A 59 13.00 17.49 14.07
CA SER A 59 11.91 18.35 14.54
C SER A 59 10.66 18.20 13.66
#